data_AF-A0A4R9K4S0-F1
#
_entry.id   AF-A0A4R9K4S0-F1
#
_cell.length_a   1.000
_cell.length_b   1.000
_cell.length_c   1.000
_cell.angle_alpha   90.00
_cell.angle_beta   90.00
_cell.angle_gamma   90.00
#
_symmetry.space_group_name_H-M   'P 1'
#
loop_
_entity.id
_entity.type
_entity.pdbx_description
1 polymer ?
#
loop_
_entity_poly.entity_id
_entity_poly.type
_entity_poly.pdbx_seq_one_letter_code
_entity_poly.pdbx_strand_id
1 'polypeptide(L)'
;MQKLILTVTFICFSILTGFALYYHGYWGILEPHFKSFGAAQVLVDLIIALSFFMVWMWKDAKALGRNRFIWIFLTLLSGSFGPLLYLLTRKHPDESSLR
;
A
#
# COMPACT_ATOMS: atom_id res chain seq x y z
N MET A 1 -13.25 3.69 14.38
CA MET A 1 -12.40 4.84 13.95
C MET A 1 -11.30 4.42 12.97
N GLN A 2 -10.56 3.33 13.21
CA GLN A 2 -9.49 2.86 12.30
C GLN A 2 -9.94 2.62 10.85
N LYS A 3 -11.06 1.91 10.63
CA LYS A 3 -11.61 1.68 9.27
C LYS A 3 -11.95 3.01 8.56
N LEU A 4 -12.45 4.03 9.27
CA LEU A 4 -12.75 5.34 8.69
C LEU A 4 -11.48 6.05 8.20
N ILE A 5 -10.43 6.08 9.03
CA ILE A 5 -9.14 6.70 8.68
C ILE A 5 -8.57 6.00 7.44
N LEU A 6 -8.54 4.66 7.42
CA LEU A 6 -8.05 3.89 6.28
C LEU A 6 -8.84 4.19 5.00
N THR A 7 -10.17 4.25 5.07
CA THR A 7 -11.02 4.57 3.91
C THR A 7 -10.76 5.99 3.40
N VAL A 8 -10.69 6.98 4.29
CA VAL A 8 -10.41 8.37 3.90
C VAL A 8 -9.02 8.48 3.27
N THR A 9 -7.99 7.90 3.89
CA THR A 9 -6.64 7.86 3.34
C THR A 9 -6.61 7.20 1.97
N PHE A 10 -7.30 6.06 1.81
CA PHE A 10 -7.40 5.35 0.55
C PHE A 10 -8.05 6.22 -0.54
N ILE A 11 -9.16 6.89 -0.25
CA ILE A 11 -9.85 7.76 -1.21
C ILE A 11 -8.95 8.94 -1.61
N CYS A 12 -8.38 9.66 -0.64
CA CYS A 12 -7.51 10.80 -0.91
C CYS A 12 -6.28 10.39 -1.74
N PHE A 13 -5.64 9.27 -1.38
CA PHE A 13 -4.49 8.76 -2.12
C PHE A 13 -4.87 8.27 -3.53
N SER A 14 -6.06 7.68 -3.69
CA SER A 14 -6.60 7.30 -5.01
C SER A 14 -6.79 8.51 -5.91
N ILE A 15 -7.36 9.59 -5.38
CA ILE A 15 -7.57 10.84 -6.13
C ILE A 15 -6.22 11.43 -6.55
N LEU A 16 -5.27 11.54 -5.62
CA LEU A 16 -3.93 12.06 -5.90
C LEU A 16 -3.20 11.23 -6.96
N THR A 17 -3.23 9.90 -6.82
CA THR A 17 -2.59 8.99 -7.79
C THR A 17 -3.27 9.08 -9.16
N GLY A 18 -4.61 9.18 -9.19
CA GLY A 18 -5.37 9.37 -10.43
C GLY A 18 -4.96 10.63 -11.18
N PHE A 19 -4.82 11.76 -10.48
CA PHE A 19 -4.31 12.99 -11.07
C PHE A 19 -2.87 12.85 -11.56
N ALA A 20 -1.98 12.25 -10.77
CA ALA A 20 -0.59 12.05 -11.17
C ALA A 20 -0.47 11.19 -12.43
N LEU A 21 -1.24 10.09 -12.51
CA LEU A 21 -1.28 9.24 -13.70
C LEU A 21 -1.89 9.94 -14.91
N TYR A 22 -2.93 10.76 -14.70
CA TYR A 22 -3.57 11.52 -15.78
C TYR A 22 -2.63 12.54 -16.42
N TYR A 23 -1.87 13.27 -15.61
CA TYR A 23 -0.99 14.34 -16.12
C TYR A 23 0.42 13.87 -16.51
N HIS A 24 0.96 12.85 -15.84
CA HIS A 24 2.37 12.46 -15.98
C HIS A 24 2.56 11.00 -16.38
N GLY A 25 1.48 10.22 -16.49
CA GLY A 25 1.55 8.78 -16.74
C GLY A 25 2.25 8.03 -15.61
N TYR A 26 2.48 6.73 -15.81
CA TYR A 26 3.17 5.92 -14.79
C TYR A 26 4.65 6.30 -14.65
N TRP A 27 5.34 6.55 -15.76
CA TRP A 27 6.77 6.86 -15.74
C TRP A 27 7.06 8.24 -15.15
N GLY A 28 6.21 9.24 -15.39
CA GLY A 28 6.41 10.59 -14.86
C GLY A 28 6.26 10.69 -13.34
N ILE A 29 5.74 9.65 -12.68
CA ILE A 29 5.77 9.53 -11.21
C ILE A 29 7.17 9.13 -10.72
N LEU A 30 7.87 8.26 -11.46
CA LEU A 30 9.17 7.72 -11.06
C LEU A 30 10.34 8.60 -11.51
N GLU A 31 10.29 9.12 -12.74
CA GLU A 31 11.37 9.90 -13.36
C GLU A 31 11.93 11.04 -12.47
N PRO A 32 11.11 11.84 -11.75
CA PRO A 32 11.63 12.93 -10.92
C PRO A 32 12.56 12.46 -9.80
N HIS A 33 12.39 11.23 -9.30
CA HIS A 33 13.17 10.68 -8.20
C HIS A 33 14.62 10.37 -8.61
N PHE A 34 14.91 10.29 -9.92
CA PHE A 34 16.26 10.09 -10.43
C PHE A 34 17.00 11.40 -10.74
N LYS A 35 16.34 12.56 -10.57
CA LYS A 35 16.92 13.87 -10.90
C LYS A 35 17.70 14.53 -9.75
N SER A 36 17.57 14.02 -8.53
CA SER A 36 18.34 14.51 -7.38
C SER A 36 18.50 13.45 -6.30
N PHE A 37 19.56 13.54 -5.49
CA PHE A 37 19.78 12.65 -4.35
C PHE A 37 18.68 12.75 -3.29
N GLY A 38 18.12 13.94 -3.06
CA GLY A 38 17.02 14.11 -2.11
C GLY A 38 15.75 13.37 -2.57
N ALA A 39 15.40 13.46 -3.85
CA ALA A 39 14.26 12.72 -4.38
C ALA A 39 14.54 11.21 -4.45
N ALA A 40 15.77 10.81 -4.79
CA ALA A 40 16.18 9.40 -4.76
C ALA A 40 16.08 8.81 -3.35
N GLN A 41 16.48 9.56 -2.32
CA GLN A 41 16.36 9.16 -0.92
C GLN A 41 14.89 8.84 -0.56
N VAL A 42 13.94 9.71 -0.94
CA VAL A 42 12.51 9.47 -0.68
C VAL A 42 12.01 8.20 -1.38
N LEU A 43 12.45 7.93 -2.61
CA LEU A 43 12.11 6.70 -3.31
C LEU A 43 12.68 5.45 -2.60
N VAL A 44 13.92 5.53 -2.13
CA VAL A 44 14.56 4.44 -1.37
C VAL A 44 13.81 4.20 -0.05
N ASP A 45 13.47 5.26 0.68
CA ASP A 45 12.68 5.18 1.91
C ASP A 45 11.33 4.51 1.66
N LEU A 46 10.65 4.84 0.55
CA LEU A 46 9.42 4.18 0.13
C LEU A 46 9.61 2.69 -0.13
N ILE A 47 10.67 2.29 -0.86
CA ILE A 47 10.97 0.88 -1.14
C ILE A 47 11.22 0.11 0.17
N ILE A 48 11.96 0.69 1.11
CA ILE A 48 12.24 0.08 2.41
C ILE A 48 10.95 -0.07 3.23
N ALA A 49 10.15 0.99 3.31
CA ALA A 49 8.88 0.97 4.02
C ALA A 49 7.93 -0.11 3.47
N LEU A 50 7.76 -0.16 2.14
CA LEU A 50 6.94 -1.19 1.49
C LEU A 50 7.51 -2.60 1.72
N SER A 51 8.84 -2.76 1.73
CA SER A 51 9.47 -4.04 2.04
C SER A 51 9.13 -4.53 3.44
N PHE A 52 9.17 -3.64 4.44
CA PHE A 52 8.75 -3.98 5.79
C PHE A 52 7.26 -4.32 5.88
N PHE A 53 6.40 -3.56 5.20
CA PHE A 53 4.97 -3.87 5.13
C PHE A 53 4.71 -5.23 4.47
N MET A 54 5.39 -5.57 3.36
CA MET A 54 5.25 -6.86 2.71
C MET A 54 5.67 -8.03 3.62
N VAL A 55 6.77 -7.90 4.36
CA VAL A 55 7.21 -8.92 5.34
C VAL A 55 6.17 -9.09 6.45
N TRP A 56 5.63 -7.99 6.96
CA TRP A 56 4.58 -8.03 7.98
C TRP A 56 3.29 -8.66 7.43
N MET A 57 2.81 -8.22 6.27
CA MET A 57 1.62 -8.74 5.60
C MET A 57 1.74 -10.21 5.29
N TRP A 58 2.94 -10.70 4.93
CA TRP A 58 3.17 -12.12 4.71
C TRP A 58 2.90 -12.95 5.97
N LYS A 59 3.46 -12.53 7.11
CA LYS A 59 3.29 -13.21 8.39
C LYS A 59 1.82 -13.17 8.83
N ASP A 60 1.19 -12.01 8.69
CA ASP A 60 -0.20 -11.78 9.07
C ASP A 60 -1.18 -12.58 8.19
N ALA A 61 -1.00 -12.54 6.86
CA ALA A 61 -1.83 -13.29 5.92
C ALA A 61 -1.71 -14.79 6.13
N LYS A 62 -0.48 -15.28 6.44
CA LYS A 62 -0.25 -16.68 6.80
C LYS A 62 -1.02 -17.06 8.07
N ALA A 63 -1.01 -16.21 9.10
CA ALA A 63 -1.74 -16.45 10.34
C ALA A 63 -3.28 -16.44 10.14
N LEU A 64 -3.77 -15.61 9.22
CA LEU A 64 -5.20 -15.49 8.90
C LEU A 64 -5.68 -16.47 7.81
N GLY A 65 -4.82 -17.37 7.32
CA GLY A 65 -5.16 -18.31 6.23
C GLY A 65 -5.46 -17.63 4.88
N ARG A 66 -5.04 -16.37 4.68
CA ARG A 66 -5.26 -15.61 3.45
C ARG A 66 -4.17 -15.92 2.42
N ASN A 67 -4.51 -15.85 1.14
CA ASN A 67 -3.48 -15.93 0.09
C ASN A 67 -2.53 -14.74 0.20
N ARG A 68 -1.26 -14.99 0.55
CA ARG A 68 -0.22 -13.98 0.77
C ARG A 68 0.30 -13.35 -0.52
N PHE A 69 0.35 -14.11 -1.60
CA PHE A 69 0.99 -13.67 -2.84
C PHE A 69 0.22 -12.55 -3.53
N ILE A 70 -1.12 -12.60 -3.52
CA ILE A 70 -1.94 -11.56 -4.14
C ILE A 70 -1.66 -10.18 -3.53
N TRP A 71 -1.41 -10.12 -2.23
CA TRP A 71 -1.12 -8.87 -1.53
C TRP A 71 0.28 -8.33 -1.80
N ILE A 72 1.27 -9.21 -2.00
CA ILE A 72 2.61 -8.80 -2.41
C ILE A 72 2.59 -8.26 -3.83
N PHE A 73 1.99 -8.99 -4.77
CA PHE A 73 1.90 -8.55 -6.16
C PHE A 73 1.16 -7.21 -6.26
N LEU A 74 0.07 -7.06 -5.51
CA LEU A 74 -0.64 -5.79 -5.44
C LEU A 74 0.28 -4.68 -4.91
N THR A 75 1.03 -4.92 -3.84
CA THR A 75 1.96 -3.94 -3.26
C THR A 75 3.12 -3.59 -4.21
N LEU A 76 3.65 -4.55 -4.97
CA LEU A 76 4.73 -4.30 -5.93
C LEU A 76 4.27 -3.46 -7.12
N LEU A 77 3.06 -3.71 -7.63
CA LEU A 77 2.54 -3.01 -8.80
C LEU A 77 1.97 -1.63 -8.47
N SER A 78 1.37 -1.50 -7.29
CA SER A 78 0.61 -0.31 -6.89
C SER A 78 1.19 0.42 -5.69
N GLY A 79 2.33 -0.01 -5.14
CA GLY A 79 2.91 0.59 -3.94
C GLY A 79 1.98 0.50 -2.74
N SER A 80 1.75 1.64 -2.08
CA SER A 80 0.98 1.74 -0.83
C SER A 80 -0.50 1.33 -0.93
N PHE A 81 -1.06 1.18 -2.12
CA PHE A 81 -2.41 0.63 -2.31
C PHE A 81 -2.54 -0.80 -1.77
N GLY A 82 -1.50 -1.64 -1.93
CA GLY A 82 -1.51 -3.01 -1.45
C GLY A 82 -1.71 -3.12 0.07
N PRO A 83 -0.87 -2.47 0.90
CA PRO A 83 -1.02 -2.45 2.36
C PRO A 83 -2.33 -1.79 2.82
N LEU A 84 -2.77 -0.70 2.18
CA LEU A 84 -4.02 -0.02 2.52
C LEU A 84 -5.24 -0.94 2.30
N LEU A 85 -5.32 -1.58 1.13
CA LEU A 85 -6.39 -2.54 0.83
C LEU A 85 -6.31 -3.79 1.71
N TYR A 86 -5.10 -4.25 2.02
CA TYR A 86 -4.90 -5.38 2.94
C TYR A 86 -5.51 -5.10 4.30
N LEU A 87 -5.19 -3.94 4.89
CA LEU A 87 -5.69 -3.50 6.19
C LEU A 87 -7.20 -3.27 6.16
N LEU A 88 -7.75 -2.69 5.09
CA LEU A 88 -9.18 -2.42 4.96
C LEU A 88 -10.00 -3.72 4.88
N THR A 89 -9.46 -4.75 4.23
CA THR A 89 -10.12 -6.06 4.04
C THR A 89 -9.76 -7.09 5.11
N ARG A 90 -8.84 -6.77 6.02
CA ARG A 90 -8.43 -7.64 7.12
C ARG A 90 -9.57 -7.75 8.14
N LYS A 91 -10.01 -8.98 8.40
CA LYS A 91 -10.96 -9.28 9.49
C LYS A 91 -10.19 -9.35 10.80
N HIS A 92 -10.66 -8.65 11.83
CA HIS A 92 -10.12 -8.79 13.17
C HIS A 92 -10.76 -10.01 13.86
N PRO A 93 -10.00 -10.81 14.63
CA PRO A 93 -10.51 -12.00 15.32
C PRO A 93 -11.71 -11.74 16.25
N ASP A 94 -11.85 -10.53 16.79
CA ASP A 94 -12.94 -10.17 17.73
C ASP A 94 -14.31 -9.96 17.06
N GLU A 95 -14.38 -9.86 15.73
CA GLU A 95 -15.67 -9.68 15.01
C GLU A 95 -16.39 -11.02 14.73
N SER A 96 -15.71 -12.17 14.92
CA SER A 96 -16.28 -13.51 14.65
C SER A 96 -16.82 -14.25 15.87
N SER A 97 -16.57 -13.78 17.10
CA SER A 97 -17.14 -14.38 18.33
C SER A 97 -18.53 -13.85 18.68
N LEU A 98 -19.07 -12.89 17.90
CA LEU A 98 -20.36 -12.23 18.11
C LEU A 98 -21.37 -12.50 16.96
N ARG A 99 -21.13 -13.48 16.10
CA ARG A 99 -22.06 -13.90 15.03
C ARG A 99 -22.38 -15.38 15.10
#